data_AF-A0A2E4YCI4-F1
#
_entry.id   AF-A0A2E4YCI4-F1
#
_cell.length_a   1.000
_cell.length_b   1.000
_cell.length_c   1.000
_cell.angle_alpha   90.00
_cell.angle_beta   90.00
_cell.angle_gamma   90.00
#
_symmetry.space_group_name_H-M   'P 1'
#
loop_
_entity.id
_entity.type
_entity.pdbx_description
1 polymer ?
#
loop_
_entity_poly.entity_id
_entity_poly.type
_entity_poly.pdbx_seq_one_letter_code
_entity_poly.pdbx_strand_id
1 'polypeptide(L)'
;MDIKYYENPFPHAIIDNFLPQELYDRIKTNMETYPGGLSGLPETDEIRNHFGNELEKIRNTLLEKVPNASAKEMTPNDYIIWANRQYPLAEYKNHNDSPWKRLSTVLYVGKFNQGTVFHESSDPKARIVGNVEWKENRAMSFVPSTSSHHSYANKRKHFRDTVLINMGSVKDIKREKNSKPFSTILNK
;
A
#
# COMPACT_ATOMS: atom_id res chain seq x y z
N MET A 1 3.78 -12.45 -12.52
CA MET A 1 3.21 -12.26 -11.18
C MET A 1 3.16 -13.59 -10.46
N ASP A 2 3.89 -13.68 -9.35
CA ASP A 2 3.94 -14.88 -8.51
C ASP A 2 3.30 -14.54 -7.17
N ILE A 3 2.05 -14.99 -6.97
CA ILE A 3 1.22 -14.61 -5.83
C ILE A 3 1.30 -15.68 -4.74
N LYS A 4 1.56 -15.25 -3.50
CA LYS A 4 1.50 -16.09 -2.29
C LYS A 4 0.60 -15.44 -1.26
N TYR A 5 -0.35 -16.21 -0.71
CA TYR A 5 -1.28 -15.76 0.31
C TYR A 5 -0.84 -16.21 1.70
N TYR A 6 -1.05 -15.34 2.69
CA TYR A 6 -0.71 -15.57 4.08
C TYR A 6 -1.90 -15.23 4.96
N GLU A 7 -2.09 -15.97 6.04
CA GLU A 7 -3.16 -15.72 7.02
C GLU A 7 -2.66 -14.93 8.23
N ASN A 8 -1.38 -15.10 8.57
CA ASN A 8 -0.74 -14.44 9.71
C ASN A 8 0.26 -13.38 9.24
N PRO A 9 0.41 -12.25 9.94
CA PRO A 9 -0.33 -11.85 11.15
C PRO A 9 -1.76 -11.34 10.88
N PHE A 10 -2.09 -11.08 9.62
CA PHE A 10 -3.45 -10.90 9.11
C PHE A 10 -3.46 -11.33 7.63
N PRO A 11 -4.64 -11.55 7.03
CA PRO A 11 -4.73 -11.96 5.62
C PRO A 11 -4.10 -10.94 4.67
N HIS A 12 -3.06 -11.36 3.97
CA HIS A 12 -2.37 -10.54 2.96
C HIS A 12 -1.80 -11.42 1.84
N ALA A 13 -1.43 -10.77 0.74
CA ALA A 13 -0.76 -11.39 -0.39
C ALA A 13 0.61 -10.73 -0.62
N ILE A 14 1.61 -11.54 -0.90
CA ILE A 14 2.91 -11.10 -1.43
C ILE A 14 2.97 -11.50 -2.90
N ILE A 15 3.34 -10.54 -3.74
CA ILE A 15 3.32 -10.69 -5.19
C ILE A 15 4.71 -10.34 -5.70
N ASP A 16 5.47 -11.35 -6.12
CA ASP A 16 6.75 -11.14 -6.80
C ASP A 16 6.51 -10.94 -8.30
N ASN A 17 7.42 -10.20 -8.94
CA ASN A 17 7.32 -9.86 -10.36
C ASN A 17 5.95 -9.21 -10.64
N PHE A 18 5.62 -8.20 -9.84
CA PHE A 18 4.33 -7.52 -9.86
C PHE A 18 4.10 -6.90 -11.24
N LEU A 19 4.99 -6.04 -11.71
CA LEU A 19 4.91 -5.43 -13.04
C LEU A 19 5.73 -6.20 -14.10
N PRO A 20 5.39 -6.12 -15.40
CA PRO A 20 6.36 -6.34 -16.47
C PRO A 20 7.65 -5.59 -16.18
N GLN A 21 8.78 -6.25 -16.39
CA GLN A 21 10.08 -5.69 -16.03
C GLN A 21 10.32 -4.32 -16.69
N GLU A 22 9.94 -4.16 -17.96
CA GLU A 22 10.04 -2.89 -18.68
C GLU A 22 9.25 -1.75 -18.03
N LEU A 23 8.01 -2.03 -17.59
CA LEU A 23 7.18 -1.04 -16.90
C LEU A 23 7.76 -0.70 -15.52
N TYR A 24 8.25 -1.71 -14.79
CA TYR A 24 8.91 -1.50 -13.50
C TYR A 24 10.16 -0.62 -13.64
N ASP A 25 11.01 -0.90 -14.62
CA ASP A 25 12.26 -0.16 -14.84
C ASP A 25 11.98 1.30 -15.22
N ARG A 26 10.92 1.56 -15.99
CA ARG A 26 10.48 2.92 -16.32
C ARG A 26 9.99 3.68 -15.10
N ILE A 27 9.13 3.06 -14.27
CA ILE A 27 8.68 3.65 -13.01
C ILE A 27 9.86 3.94 -12.10
N LYS A 28 10.78 2.98 -11.93
CA LYS A 28 11.99 3.13 -11.11
C LYS A 28 12.82 4.33 -11.56
N THR A 29 13.04 4.47 -12.86
CA THR A 29 13.77 5.62 -13.45
C THR A 29 13.03 6.93 -13.18
N ASN A 30 11.72 6.97 -13.41
CA ASN A 30 10.92 8.17 -13.19
C ASN A 30 10.90 8.61 -11.72
N MET A 31 10.81 7.65 -10.80
CA MET A 31 10.85 7.94 -9.37
C MET A 31 12.13 8.65 -8.94
N GLU A 32 13.26 8.49 -9.65
CA GLU A 32 14.51 9.19 -9.33
C GLU A 32 14.39 10.72 -9.42
N THR A 33 13.46 11.20 -10.26
CA THR A 33 13.21 12.63 -10.50
C THR A 33 12.16 13.24 -9.59
N TYR A 34 11.42 12.42 -8.84
CA TYR A 34 10.28 12.92 -8.06
C TYR A 34 10.72 13.62 -6.79
N PRO A 35 10.01 14.70 -6.38
CA PRO A 35 10.23 15.30 -5.07
C PRO A 35 9.84 14.30 -3.96
N GLY A 36 10.39 14.48 -2.77
CA GLY A 36 9.98 13.69 -1.62
C GLY A 36 8.52 13.96 -1.24
N GLY A 37 7.75 12.91 -0.94
CA GLY A 37 6.32 12.96 -0.64
C GLY A 37 5.47 12.12 -1.59
N LEU A 38 4.17 12.46 -1.67
CA LEU A 38 3.22 11.83 -2.59
C LEU A 38 3.13 12.63 -3.89
N SER A 39 3.17 11.93 -5.02
CA SER A 39 2.97 12.51 -6.35
C SER A 39 2.14 11.59 -7.24
N GLY A 40 1.59 12.16 -8.31
CA GLY A 40 0.99 11.38 -9.38
C GLY A 40 2.04 10.56 -10.13
N LEU A 41 1.58 9.50 -10.79
CA LEU A 41 2.42 8.59 -11.58
C LEU A 41 1.88 8.57 -13.03
N PRO A 42 2.66 8.95 -14.06
CA PRO A 42 2.25 8.91 -15.46
C PRO A 42 1.75 7.54 -15.92
N GLU A 43 2.32 6.47 -15.37
CA GLU A 43 2.01 5.08 -15.70
C GLU A 43 0.70 4.57 -15.05
N THR A 44 -0.09 5.45 -14.42
CA THR A 44 -1.33 5.09 -13.72
C THR A 44 -2.27 4.26 -14.59
N ASP A 45 -2.50 4.67 -15.85
CA ASP A 45 -3.44 3.96 -16.73
C ASP A 45 -2.88 2.63 -17.21
N GLU A 46 -1.56 2.54 -17.47
CA GLU A 46 -0.92 1.26 -17.81
C GLU A 46 -1.00 0.26 -16.65
N ILE A 47 -0.75 0.72 -15.42
CA ILE A 47 -0.90 -0.11 -14.21
C ILE A 47 -2.36 -0.56 -14.07
N ARG A 48 -3.33 0.34 -14.24
CA ARG A 48 -4.75 -0.02 -14.15
C ARG A 48 -5.14 -1.07 -15.19
N ASN A 49 -4.76 -0.87 -16.44
CA ASN A 49 -5.11 -1.75 -17.54
C ASN A 49 -4.46 -3.13 -17.42
N HIS A 50 -3.23 -3.18 -16.90
CA HIS A 50 -2.52 -4.44 -16.77
C HIS A 50 -2.96 -5.25 -15.55
N PHE A 51 -3.32 -4.60 -14.43
CA PHE A 51 -3.50 -5.28 -13.13
C PHE A 51 -4.89 -5.17 -12.51
N GLY A 52 -5.79 -4.37 -13.08
CA GLY A 52 -7.09 -4.11 -12.48
C GLY A 52 -7.87 -5.38 -12.16
N ASN A 53 -7.85 -6.36 -13.06
CA ASN A 53 -8.55 -7.64 -12.89
C ASN A 53 -7.88 -8.53 -11.84
N GLU A 54 -6.54 -8.62 -11.86
CA GLU A 54 -5.76 -9.42 -10.91
C GLU A 54 -5.87 -8.88 -9.48
N LEU A 55 -5.83 -7.56 -9.31
CA LEU A 55 -6.02 -6.93 -8.00
C LEU A 55 -7.44 -7.15 -7.47
N GLU A 56 -8.46 -7.18 -8.33
CA GLU A 56 -9.82 -7.55 -7.93
C GLU A 56 -9.91 -9.01 -7.47
N LYS A 57 -9.28 -9.94 -8.19
CA LYS A 57 -9.19 -11.36 -7.76
C LYS A 57 -8.49 -11.48 -6.41
N ILE A 58 -7.34 -10.81 -6.23
CA ILE A 58 -6.60 -10.79 -4.96
C ILE A 58 -7.49 -10.26 -3.83
N ARG A 59 -8.20 -9.15 -4.06
CA ARG A 59 -9.13 -8.56 -3.09
C ARG A 59 -10.21 -9.54 -2.69
N ASN A 60 -10.85 -10.21 -3.65
CA ASN A 60 -11.92 -11.16 -3.36
C ASN A 60 -11.41 -12.38 -2.56
N THR A 61 -10.27 -12.95 -2.94
CA THR A 61 -9.63 -14.04 -2.19
C THR A 61 -9.26 -13.64 -0.76
N LEU A 62 -8.75 -12.42 -0.57
CA LEU A 62 -8.44 -11.94 0.77
C LEU A 62 -9.69 -11.67 1.60
N LEU A 63 -10.75 -11.13 0.97
CA LEU A 63 -11.99 -10.78 1.66
C LEU A 63 -12.67 -12.00 2.31
N GLU A 64 -12.57 -13.18 1.70
CA GLU A 64 -13.05 -14.45 2.27
C GLU A 64 -12.43 -14.76 3.64
N LYS A 65 -11.22 -14.24 3.89
CA LYS A 65 -10.44 -14.50 5.11
C LYS A 65 -10.45 -13.34 6.10
N VAL A 66 -11.02 -12.18 5.73
CA VAL A 66 -10.99 -10.96 6.57
C VAL A 66 -12.38 -10.73 7.20
N PRO A 67 -12.63 -11.23 8.42
CA PRO A 67 -13.96 -11.16 9.05
C PRO A 67 -14.45 -9.71 9.24
N ASN A 68 -13.52 -8.80 9.57
CA ASN A 68 -13.79 -7.40 9.92
C ASN A 68 -13.27 -6.41 8.85
N ALA A 69 -13.46 -6.74 7.57
CA ALA A 69 -13.05 -5.86 6.48
C ALA A 69 -13.77 -4.50 6.55
N SER A 70 -13.02 -3.42 6.37
CA SER A 70 -13.54 -2.05 6.53
C SER A 70 -14.49 -1.61 5.43
N ALA A 71 -14.32 -2.10 4.19
CA ALA A 71 -15.22 -1.85 3.08
C ALA A 71 -15.49 -3.13 2.27
N LYS A 72 -16.72 -3.66 2.41
CA LYS A 72 -17.16 -4.91 1.76
C LYS A 72 -17.83 -4.68 0.41
N GLU A 73 -18.42 -3.50 0.19
CA GLU A 73 -19.16 -3.19 -1.03
C GLU A 73 -18.25 -3.12 -2.27
N MET A 74 -18.72 -3.70 -3.37
CA MET A 74 -18.07 -3.58 -4.67
C MET A 74 -18.57 -2.34 -5.42
N THR A 75 -17.65 -1.41 -5.68
CA THR A 75 -17.79 -0.40 -6.72
C THR A 75 -16.68 -0.61 -7.75
N PRO A 76 -16.97 -0.85 -9.04
CA PRO A 76 -15.92 -1.17 -10.01
C PRO A 76 -14.84 -0.08 -10.12
N ASN A 77 -13.58 -0.53 -10.26
CA ASN A 77 -12.46 0.14 -10.93
C ASN A 77 -11.97 1.53 -10.51
N ASP A 78 -12.39 2.05 -9.36
CA ASP A 78 -11.71 3.23 -8.81
C ASP A 78 -10.41 2.82 -8.11
N TYR A 79 -9.29 2.94 -8.83
CA TYR A 79 -7.95 2.84 -8.26
C TYR A 79 -7.34 4.21 -8.10
N ILE A 80 -6.76 4.46 -6.93
CA ILE A 80 -5.98 5.64 -6.66
C ILE A 80 -4.52 5.21 -6.53
N ILE A 81 -3.72 5.68 -7.49
CA ILE A 81 -2.32 5.30 -7.65
C ILE A 81 -1.45 6.53 -7.35
N TRP A 82 -0.49 6.37 -6.44
CA TRP A 82 0.47 7.40 -6.10
C TRP A 82 1.87 6.84 -6.09
N ALA A 83 2.82 7.63 -6.60
CA ALA A 83 4.20 7.47 -6.19
C ALA A 83 4.38 8.05 -4.79
N ASN A 84 5.09 7.32 -3.94
CA ASN A 84 5.40 7.73 -2.58
C ASN A 84 6.90 7.63 -2.34
N ARG A 85 7.51 8.79 -2.15
CA ARG A 85 8.95 8.97 -1.97
C ARG A 85 9.26 9.42 -0.55
N GLN A 86 9.46 8.47 0.36
CA GLN A 86 9.65 8.79 1.78
C GLN A 86 11.10 9.22 2.05
N TYR A 87 11.26 10.39 2.68
CA TYR A 87 12.56 10.99 3.02
C TYR A 87 13.41 10.07 3.91
N PRO A 88 14.76 10.17 3.83
CA PRO A 88 15.66 9.50 4.76
C PRO A 88 15.26 9.72 6.21
N LEU A 89 15.33 8.66 7.02
CA LEU A 89 15.02 8.65 8.46
C LEU A 89 13.57 9.00 8.82
N ALA A 90 12.68 9.16 7.84
CA ALA A 90 11.26 9.39 8.10
C ALA A 90 10.55 8.09 8.49
N GLU A 91 9.59 8.20 9.39
CA GLU A 91 8.78 7.08 9.88
C GLU A 91 7.29 7.39 9.74
N TYR A 92 6.51 6.37 9.42
CA TYR A 92 5.07 6.40 9.52
C TYR A 92 4.66 5.41 10.60
N LYS A 93 3.95 5.92 11.62
CA LYS A 93 3.65 5.18 12.85
C LYS A 93 2.72 4.01 12.58
N ASN A 94 2.61 3.12 13.56
CA ASN A 94 1.63 2.04 13.57
C ASN A 94 0.21 2.61 13.35
N HIS A 95 -0.50 2.07 12.37
CA HIS A 95 -1.84 2.50 11.98
C HIS A 95 -2.61 1.35 11.31
N ASN A 96 -3.91 1.56 11.17
CA ASN A 96 -4.73 0.86 10.20
C ASN A 96 -4.98 1.78 9.01
N ASP A 97 -5.16 1.17 7.84
CA ASP A 97 -5.52 1.91 6.65
C ASP A 97 -6.94 2.47 6.74
N SER A 98 -7.19 3.58 6.03
CA SER A 98 -8.50 4.24 6.05
C SER A 98 -9.63 3.29 5.64
N PRO A 99 -10.80 3.33 6.28
CA PRO A 99 -11.90 2.41 6.02
C PRO A 99 -12.45 2.41 4.59
N TRP A 100 -12.27 3.48 3.82
CA TRP A 100 -12.71 3.52 2.42
C TRP A 100 -11.87 2.66 1.47
N LYS A 101 -10.65 2.31 1.87
CA LYS A 101 -9.77 1.47 1.07
C LYS A 101 -10.30 0.04 1.10
N ARG A 102 -10.67 -0.48 -0.06
CA ARG A 102 -11.15 -1.86 -0.25
C ARG A 102 -10.01 -2.85 -0.49
N LEU A 103 -8.89 -2.35 -1.01
CA LEU A 103 -7.62 -3.05 -1.13
C LEU A 103 -6.52 -2.00 -1.04
N SER A 104 -5.47 -2.31 -0.28
CA SER A 104 -4.23 -1.54 -0.23
C SER A 104 -3.12 -2.38 -0.80
N THR A 105 -2.43 -1.86 -1.81
CA THR A 105 -1.28 -2.51 -2.44
C THR A 105 -0.08 -1.58 -2.44
N VAL A 106 1.05 -2.07 -1.95
CA VAL A 106 2.31 -1.33 -1.86
C VAL A 106 3.36 -2.06 -2.68
N LEU A 107 3.78 -1.46 -3.80
CA LEU A 107 4.89 -1.93 -4.63
C LEU A 107 6.19 -1.31 -4.14
N TYR A 108 7.21 -2.13 -3.90
CA TYR A 108 8.56 -1.69 -3.52
C TYR A 108 9.40 -1.40 -4.77
N VAL A 109 9.98 -0.20 -4.82
CA VAL A 109 10.71 0.30 -5.99
C VAL A 109 12.13 0.68 -5.61
N GLY A 110 13.09 0.19 -6.38
CA GLY A 110 14.50 0.58 -6.28
C GLY A 110 15.21 0.06 -5.02
N LYS A 111 16.18 0.86 -4.55
CA LYS A 111 17.20 0.43 -3.59
C LYS A 111 16.61 -0.17 -2.32
N PHE A 112 17.29 -1.19 -1.81
CA PHE A 112 16.93 -1.88 -0.58
C PHE A 112 16.55 -0.93 0.56
N ASN A 113 15.36 -1.12 1.13
CA ASN A 113 14.88 -0.35 2.26
C ASN A 113 14.12 -1.26 3.25
N GLN A 114 13.49 -0.69 4.27
CA GLN A 114 12.60 -1.44 5.14
C GLN A 114 11.24 -1.62 4.45
N GLY A 115 10.79 -2.86 4.33
CA GLY A 115 9.43 -3.18 3.88
C GLY A 115 8.37 -2.80 4.89
N THR A 116 7.14 -3.23 4.65
CA THR A 116 6.03 -3.00 5.58
C THR A 116 6.23 -3.84 6.84
N VAL A 117 6.09 -3.25 8.02
CA VAL A 117 6.21 -3.91 9.32
C VAL A 117 4.82 -4.15 9.89
N PHE A 118 4.59 -5.32 10.48
CA PHE A 118 3.31 -5.71 11.07
C PHE A 118 3.36 -5.68 12.59
N HIS A 119 2.26 -5.25 13.21
CA HIS A 119 2.11 -5.13 14.66
C HIS A 119 0.96 -5.99 15.16
N GLU A 120 1.04 -6.42 16.42
CA GLU A 120 -0.03 -7.24 17.04
C GLU A 120 -1.31 -6.45 17.36
N SER A 121 -1.20 -5.14 17.55
CA SER A 121 -2.33 -4.24 17.87
C SER A 121 -2.05 -2.82 17.35
N SER A 122 -2.99 -1.89 17.55
CA SER A 122 -2.81 -0.46 17.25
C SER A 122 -2.03 0.33 18.32
N ASP A 123 -1.61 -0.31 19.41
CA ASP A 123 -0.83 0.35 20.46
C ASP A 123 0.50 0.88 19.89
N PRO A 124 0.92 2.12 20.20
CA PRO A 124 2.22 2.64 19.80
C PRO A 124 3.42 1.80 20.26
N LYS A 125 3.27 1.03 21.34
CA LYS A 125 4.26 0.09 21.90
C LYS A 125 3.99 -1.36 21.52
N ALA A 126 3.04 -1.62 20.61
CA ALA A 126 2.72 -2.96 20.13
C ALA A 126 3.98 -3.68 19.64
N ARG A 127 4.08 -4.96 19.93
CA ARG A 127 5.19 -5.78 19.45
C ARG A 127 5.11 -5.97 17.93
N ILE A 128 6.26 -5.95 17.29
CA ILE A 128 6.42 -6.32 15.88
C ILE A 128 6.25 -7.84 15.76
N VAL A 129 5.34 -8.28 14.90
CA VAL A 129 5.01 -9.70 14.69
C VAL A 129 5.46 -10.23 13.33
N GLY A 130 5.94 -9.36 12.46
CA GLY A 130 6.49 -9.73 11.17
C GLY A 130 6.80 -8.52 10.31
N ASN A 131 7.34 -8.78 9.13
CA ASN A 131 7.54 -7.76 8.11
C ASN A 131 7.52 -8.41 6.73
N VAL A 132 7.22 -7.60 5.73
CA VAL A 132 7.54 -7.94 4.35
C VAL A 132 9.00 -7.61 4.10
N GLU A 133 9.73 -8.55 3.54
CA GLU A 133 11.08 -8.31 3.06
C GLU A 133 11.04 -7.42 1.81
N TRP A 134 11.85 -6.36 1.81
CA TRP A 134 12.00 -5.50 0.65
C TRP A 134 12.68 -6.23 -0.49
N LYS A 135 11.99 -6.32 -1.62
CA LYS A 135 12.50 -6.85 -2.87
C LYS A 135 12.00 -5.96 -4.00
N GLU A 136 12.86 -5.67 -4.97
CA GLU A 136 12.47 -4.93 -6.16
C GLU A 136 11.33 -5.65 -6.90
N ASN A 137 10.36 -4.89 -7.39
CA ASN A 137 9.18 -5.41 -8.10
C ASN A 137 8.34 -6.42 -7.29
N ARG A 138 8.43 -6.35 -5.95
CA ARG A 138 7.53 -7.04 -5.02
C ARG A 138 6.44 -6.10 -4.55
N ALA A 139 5.21 -6.57 -4.57
CA ALA A 139 4.08 -5.91 -3.95
C ALA A 139 3.57 -6.68 -2.74
N MET A 140 3.05 -5.94 -1.77
CA MET A 140 2.21 -6.47 -0.69
C MET A 140 0.80 -5.93 -0.88
N SER A 141 -0.20 -6.81 -0.88
CA SER A 141 -1.61 -6.44 -0.94
C SER A 141 -2.37 -6.93 0.29
N PHE A 142 -3.27 -6.12 0.85
CA PHE A 142 -4.15 -6.54 1.94
C PHE A 142 -5.48 -5.78 1.89
N VAL A 143 -6.53 -6.38 2.45
CA VAL A 143 -7.81 -5.71 2.68
C VAL A 143 -7.75 -5.04 4.05
N PRO A 144 -7.91 -3.71 4.16
CA PRO A 144 -7.91 -3.03 5.44
C PRO A 144 -8.98 -3.58 6.38
N SER A 145 -8.60 -3.77 7.64
CA SER A 145 -9.45 -4.28 8.69
C SER A 145 -9.01 -3.75 10.05
N THR A 146 -9.77 -4.06 11.09
CA THR A 146 -9.41 -3.68 12.46
C THR A 146 -8.12 -4.31 12.95
N SER A 147 -7.65 -5.42 12.33
CA SER A 147 -6.43 -6.15 12.71
C SER A 147 -5.25 -5.94 11.76
N SER A 148 -5.39 -5.13 10.69
CA SER A 148 -4.32 -4.90 9.71
C SER A 148 -3.30 -3.83 10.16
N HIS A 149 -2.78 -3.99 11.37
CA HIS A 149 -1.88 -3.03 12.00
C HIS A 149 -0.50 -3.07 11.36
N HIS A 150 -0.07 -1.95 10.81
CA HIS A 150 1.19 -1.87 10.09
C HIS A 150 1.86 -0.51 10.22
N SER A 151 3.16 -0.50 9.94
CA SER A 151 3.97 0.71 9.84
C SER A 151 5.00 0.59 8.72
N TYR A 152 5.63 1.70 8.39
CA TYR A 152 6.75 1.72 7.46
C TYR A 152 7.69 2.87 7.83
N ALA A 153 8.98 2.63 7.68
CA ALA A 153 10.00 3.61 7.99
C ALA A 153 11.11 3.54 6.95
N ASN A 154 11.75 4.67 6.72
CA ASN A 154 12.95 4.76 5.93
C ASN A 154 14.15 4.85 6.86
N LYS A 155 14.72 3.71 7.26
CA LYS A 155 15.92 3.67 8.12
C LYS A 155 17.23 3.85 7.34
N ARG A 156 17.16 4.34 6.11
CA ARG A 156 18.29 4.48 5.18
C ARG A 156 18.60 5.95 4.92
N LYS A 157 19.79 6.19 4.35
CA LYS A 157 20.27 7.53 3.95
C LYS A 157 19.80 7.97 2.56
N HIS A 158 19.07 7.11 1.86
CA HIS A 158 18.45 7.40 0.56
C HIS A 158 16.93 7.31 0.68
N PHE A 159 16.20 7.78 -0.33
CA PHE A 159 14.74 7.69 -0.35
C PHE A 159 14.24 6.24 -0.30
N ARG A 160 13.05 6.06 0.27
CA ARG A 160 12.27 4.82 0.21
C ARG A 160 11.15 5.03 -0.80
N ASP A 161 11.26 4.34 -1.92
CA ASP A 161 10.43 4.58 -3.09
C ASP A 161 9.39 3.46 -3.20
N THR A 162 8.11 3.84 -3.21
CA THR A 162 6.99 2.90 -3.34
C THR A 162 5.92 3.43 -4.29
N VAL A 163 5.19 2.54 -4.93
CA VAL A 163 3.91 2.88 -5.58
C VAL A 163 2.78 2.36 -4.71
N LEU A 164 1.87 3.25 -4.32
CA LEU A 164 0.68 2.95 -3.55
C LEU A 164 -0.50 2.80 -4.50
N ILE A 165 -1.11 1.62 -4.54
CA ILE A 165 -2.27 1.31 -5.38
C ILE A 165 -3.43 0.97 -4.44
N ASN A 166 -4.37 1.90 -4.28
CA ASN A 166 -5.51 1.75 -3.39
C ASN A 166 -6.79 1.61 -4.18
N MET A 167 -7.57 0.56 -3.92
CA MET A 167 -8.90 0.39 -4.50
C MET A 167 -9.95 1.12 -3.65
N GLY A 168 -10.67 2.08 -4.21
CA GLY A 168 -11.68 2.92 -3.53
C GLY A 168 -11.92 4.24 -4.26
N SER A 169 -13.09 4.86 -4.08
CA SER A 169 -13.46 6.06 -4.84
C SER A 169 -13.03 7.37 -4.16
N VAL A 170 -12.80 8.41 -4.97
CA VAL A 170 -12.59 9.78 -4.46
C VAL A 170 -13.82 10.28 -3.68
N LYS A 171 -15.02 9.82 -4.03
CA LYS A 171 -16.24 10.12 -3.27
C LYS A 171 -16.16 9.57 -1.85
N ASP A 172 -15.62 8.36 -1.68
CA ASP A 172 -15.44 7.75 -0.36
C ASP A 172 -14.42 8.50 0.49
N ILE A 173 -13.32 8.99 -0.13
CA ILE A 173 -12.36 9.87 0.56
C ILE A 173 -13.05 11.13 1.07
N LYS A 174 -13.85 11.80 0.22
CA LYS A 174 -14.58 13.01 0.61
C LYS A 174 -15.60 12.73 1.71
N ARG A 175 -16.30 11.60 1.64
CA ARG A 175 -17.26 11.18 2.68
C ARG A 175 -16.57 10.98 4.03
N GLU A 176 -15.40 10.34 4.06
CA GLU A 176 -14.63 10.18 5.30
C GLU A 176 -14.15 11.54 5.85
N LYS A 177 -13.61 12.41 4.98
CA LYS A 177 -13.19 13.77 5.39
C LYS A 177 -14.32 14.59 6.01
N ASN A 178 -15.55 14.34 5.57
CA ASN A 178 -16.73 15.05 6.06
C ASN A 178 -17.36 14.36 7.29
N SER A 179 -17.04 13.09 7.57
CA SER A 179 -17.62 12.34 8.70
C SER A 179 -16.76 12.35 9.97
N LYS A 180 -15.48 12.75 9.86
CA LYS A 180 -14.60 13.01 11.00
C LYS A 180 -13.72 14.23 10.70
N PRO A 181 -13.51 15.17 11.66
CA PRO A 181 -12.55 16.24 11.46
C PRO A 181 -11.17 15.59 11.28
N PHE A 182 -10.58 15.71 10.09
CA PHE A 182 -9.22 15.29 9.83
C PHE A 182 -8.30 16.07 10.79
N SER A 183 -7.66 15.39 11.75
CA SER A 183 -6.39 15.87 12.28
C SER A 183 -5.36 15.67 11.15
N THR A 184 -5.30 16.63 10.24
CA THR A 184 -4.19 16.75 9.30
C THR A 184 -2.90 16.82 10.09
N ILE A 185 -2.16 15.70 10.13
CA ILE A 185 -0.71 15.72 10.26
C ILE A 185 -0.17 16.19 8.90
N LEU A 186 -0.34 17.48 8.64
CA LEU A 186 0.49 18.24 7.73
C LEU A 186 1.22 19.23 8.63
N ASN A 187 2.30 18.77 9.27
CA ASN A 187 3.28 19.71 9.79
C ASN A 187 4.05 20.27 8.60
N LYS A 188 3.70 21.49 8.22
CA LYS A 188 4.67 22.55 8.05
C LYS A 188 4.29 23.67 9.00
#